data_AF-A0A522AHL0-F1
#
_entry.id   AF-A0A522AHL0-F1
#
_cell.length_a   1.000
_cell.length_b   1.000
_cell.length_c   1.000
_cell.angle_alpha   90.00
_cell.angle_beta   90.00
_cell.angle_gamma   90.00
#
_symmetry.space_group_name_H-M   'P 1'
#
loop_
_entity.id
_entity.type
_entity.pdbx_description
1 polymer ?
#
loop_
_entity_poly.entity_id
_entity_poly.type
_entity_poly.pdbx_seq_one_letter_code
_entity_poly.pdbx_strand_id
1 'polypeptide(L)'
;MKAGIWTVGVALLLSACGFSPYSHTNVERRDPAIEPSRATLHVTPERGRDDTLFVLALSGGGSRAAYWSANVMLALQTTFPDLDMLCEVDVISSVSGGSLPAAYYGISTDAKPCPGAVAQKGYGRGWDRAVVRRLMRKNYINKWFGNWFWPTNIAKYWVTSYDRTDIMAQTLADNLYDRRPTGQDLKIGDLLPDRPYLILNATNGTSDSFGKSFTFTAEDFSTIKSDINDYELGRAVMATATFPAVFSYMTLKNFDKDAYTHVFDGGNMDNLGLYGVSRMFDTMETPIPPRVIVILVDAYTGKSGVDSHDWDSRKVSDFIVDSNFLDSSDSLLAANREKTLGAFVAKLATLKDGDSARKSHTIFYHVKFEDIKDDELRKEVTNIPTNFKISRPDARVIDKVVARLMTPDNVCLAAIRDILSGGDYLGGDNPTCTYTK
;
A
#
# COMPACT_ATOMS: atom_id res chain seq x y z
N MET A 1 18.11 -45.89 -56.23
CA MET A 1 18.13 -45.14 -54.95
C MET A 1 17.87 -43.68 -55.23
N LYS A 2 16.68 -43.17 -54.93
CA LYS A 2 16.38 -41.73 -54.88
C LYS A 2 15.69 -41.49 -53.55
N ALA A 3 16.41 -40.87 -52.61
CA ALA A 3 15.88 -40.50 -51.31
C ALA A 3 14.98 -39.26 -51.48
N GLY A 4 13.69 -39.42 -51.24
CA GLY A 4 12.74 -38.30 -51.13
C GLY A 4 12.81 -37.72 -49.72
N ILE A 5 13.26 -36.47 -49.63
CA ILE A 5 13.22 -35.69 -48.39
C ILE A 5 11.77 -35.24 -48.18
N TRP A 6 11.12 -35.77 -47.15
CA TRP A 6 9.84 -35.28 -46.67
C TRP A 6 10.07 -34.05 -45.79
N THR A 7 9.81 -32.87 -46.31
CA THR A 7 9.70 -31.64 -45.52
C THR A 7 8.37 -31.67 -44.78
N VAL A 8 8.39 -32.10 -43.52
CA VAL A 8 7.27 -31.90 -42.59
C VAL A 8 7.27 -30.42 -42.18
N GLY A 9 6.43 -29.63 -42.84
CA GLY A 9 6.15 -28.26 -42.43
C GLY A 9 5.36 -28.27 -41.13
N VAL A 10 6.03 -28.04 -40.00
CA VAL A 10 5.37 -27.73 -38.73
C VAL A 10 4.82 -26.31 -38.83
N ALA A 11 3.54 -26.18 -39.18
CA ALA A 11 2.80 -24.95 -39.01
C ALA A 11 2.60 -24.71 -37.51
N LEU A 12 3.53 -23.97 -36.89
CA LEU A 12 3.35 -23.37 -35.57
C LEU A 12 2.20 -22.35 -35.65
N LEU A 13 0.99 -22.79 -35.29
CA LEU A 13 -0.10 -21.90 -34.89
C LEU A 13 0.32 -21.21 -33.59
N LEU A 14 1.13 -20.16 -33.71
CA LEU A 14 1.34 -19.20 -32.64
C LEU A 14 0.02 -18.45 -32.44
N SER A 15 -0.76 -18.87 -31.44
CA SER A 15 -1.83 -18.06 -30.89
C SER A 15 -1.27 -16.70 -30.49
N ALA A 16 -1.62 -15.66 -31.24
CA ALA A 16 -1.23 -14.26 -31.03
C ALA A 16 -1.84 -13.62 -29.75
N CYS A 17 -2.21 -14.42 -28.75
CA CYS A 17 -2.71 -13.94 -27.48
C CYS A 17 -1.54 -13.62 -26.55
N GLY A 18 -1.01 -12.39 -26.62
CA GLY A 18 -0.09 -11.89 -25.60
C GLY A 18 0.88 -10.78 -26.01
N PHE A 19 0.96 -10.44 -27.30
CA PHE A 19 1.72 -9.29 -27.76
C PHE A 19 0.85 -8.03 -27.69
N SER A 20 0.71 -7.45 -26.50
CA SER A 20 0.28 -6.06 -26.40
C SER A 20 1.51 -5.19 -26.66
N PRO A 21 1.60 -4.49 -27.81
CA PRO A 21 2.69 -3.54 -28.03
C PRO A 21 2.56 -2.29 -27.14
N TYR A 22 1.47 -2.17 -26.38
CA TYR A 22 1.11 -0.96 -25.65
C TYR A 22 1.83 -0.88 -24.30
N SER A 23 2.26 0.33 -23.94
CA SER A 23 2.88 0.66 -22.65
C SER A 23 1.90 0.71 -21.47
N HIS A 24 0.62 0.41 -21.69
CA HIS A 24 -0.43 0.50 -20.70
C HIS A 24 -1.28 -0.78 -20.67
N THR A 25 -1.90 -1.04 -19.52
CA THR A 25 -2.78 -2.20 -19.29
C THR A 25 -4.17 -1.82 -18.81
N ASN A 26 -4.38 -0.56 -18.43
CA ASN A 26 -5.70 -0.06 -18.10
C ASN A 26 -6.57 0.01 -19.37
N VAL A 27 -7.85 -0.27 -19.21
CA VAL A 27 -8.79 -0.37 -20.33
C VAL A 27 -9.75 0.81 -20.33
N GLU A 28 -10.26 1.16 -21.51
CA GLU A 28 -11.29 2.18 -21.63
C GLU A 28 -12.56 1.73 -20.92
N ARG A 29 -13.14 2.61 -20.10
CA ARG A 29 -14.39 2.34 -19.42
C ARG A 29 -15.52 2.25 -20.46
N ARG A 30 -16.24 1.14 -20.45
CA ARG A 30 -17.34 0.90 -21.41
C ARG A 30 -18.60 1.69 -21.07
N ASP A 31 -18.92 1.77 -19.79
CA ASP A 31 -20.13 2.40 -19.31
C ASP A 31 -19.85 3.82 -18.79
N PRO A 32 -20.79 4.77 -18.98
CA PRO A 32 -20.63 6.13 -18.48
C PRO A 32 -20.71 6.20 -16.94
N ALA A 33 -21.43 5.27 -16.30
CA ALA A 33 -21.51 5.16 -14.85
C ALA A 33 -20.21 4.63 -14.24
N ILE A 34 -19.88 5.09 -13.03
CA ILE A 34 -18.76 4.56 -12.25
C ILE A 34 -19.29 3.34 -11.50
N GLU A 35 -18.73 2.16 -11.79
CA GLU A 35 -19.05 0.95 -11.05
C GLU A 35 -18.58 1.07 -9.60
N PRO A 36 -19.36 0.60 -8.60
CA PRO A 36 -18.93 0.57 -7.22
C PRO A 36 -17.60 -0.18 -7.06
N SER A 37 -16.72 0.35 -6.21
CA SER A 37 -15.40 -0.24 -5.98
C SER A 37 -15.03 -0.16 -4.50
N ARG A 38 -14.26 -1.14 -4.02
CA ARG A 38 -13.56 -1.00 -2.73
C ARG A 38 -12.32 -0.09 -2.83
N ALA A 39 -11.98 0.38 -4.02
CA ALA A 39 -10.97 1.42 -4.22
C ALA A 39 -11.65 2.73 -4.66
N THR A 40 -12.14 3.50 -3.69
CA THR A 40 -12.87 4.75 -3.89
C THR A 40 -12.56 5.71 -2.74
N LEU A 41 -12.67 7.00 -3.01
CA LEU A 41 -12.64 8.06 -1.99
C LEU A 41 -14.04 8.30 -1.39
N HIS A 42 -15.11 7.87 -2.07
CA HIS A 42 -16.48 7.88 -1.56
C HIS A 42 -16.73 6.71 -0.60
N VAL A 43 -16.23 6.88 0.63
CA VAL A 43 -16.33 5.86 1.69
C VAL A 43 -17.65 5.97 2.44
N THR A 44 -18.35 4.84 2.55
CA THR A 44 -19.44 4.65 3.51
C THR A 44 -18.93 3.78 4.67
N PRO A 45 -18.91 4.27 5.93
CA PRO A 45 -18.52 3.48 7.08
C PRO A 45 -19.61 2.44 7.40
N GLU A 46 -19.55 1.32 6.67
CA GLU A 46 -20.44 0.16 6.81
C GLU A 46 -19.80 -0.93 7.69
N ARG A 47 -18.54 -0.75 8.06
CA ARG A 47 -17.75 -1.75 8.76
C ARG A 47 -17.58 -1.32 10.20
N GLY A 48 -17.72 -2.28 11.13
CA GLY A 48 -17.60 -1.95 12.55
C GLY A 48 -18.79 -1.13 13.04
N ARG A 49 -18.52 -0.12 13.87
CA ARG A 49 -19.55 0.79 14.42
C ARG A 49 -20.03 1.83 13.42
N ASP A 50 -21.34 2.05 13.40
CA ASP A 50 -22.01 3.06 12.56
C ASP A 50 -21.70 4.52 12.94
N ASP A 51 -21.30 4.77 14.18
CA ASP A 51 -20.98 6.08 14.72
C ASP A 51 -19.48 6.45 14.68
N THR A 52 -18.65 5.59 14.08
CA THR A 52 -17.19 5.74 14.09
C THR A 52 -16.62 5.49 12.70
N LEU A 53 -15.76 6.39 12.22
CA LEU A 53 -14.93 6.17 11.04
C LEU A 53 -13.51 5.81 11.48
N PHE A 54 -13.03 4.62 11.12
CA PHE A 54 -11.70 4.16 11.48
C PHE A 54 -10.80 3.97 10.25
N VAL A 55 -9.76 4.81 10.16
CA VAL A 55 -8.78 4.83 9.07
C VAL A 55 -7.41 4.34 9.55
N LEU A 56 -6.77 3.51 8.72
CA LEU A 56 -5.39 3.10 8.84
C LEU A 56 -4.56 3.71 7.70
N ALA A 57 -3.53 4.47 8.03
CA ALA A 57 -2.56 5.00 7.09
C ALA A 57 -1.24 4.23 7.20
N LEU A 58 -0.74 3.66 6.11
CA LEU A 58 0.45 2.81 6.08
C LEU A 58 1.54 3.44 5.21
N SER A 59 2.63 3.87 5.84
CA SER A 59 3.68 4.62 5.17
C SER A 59 4.50 3.78 4.18
N GLY A 60 5.20 4.47 3.27
CA GLY A 60 6.26 3.88 2.45
C GLY A 60 7.51 3.52 3.27
N GLY A 61 8.51 2.94 2.59
CA GLY A 61 9.77 2.49 3.21
C GLY A 61 10.20 1.06 2.86
N GLY A 62 9.80 0.56 1.68
CA GLY A 62 10.20 -0.75 1.17
C GLY A 62 9.77 -1.93 2.07
N SER A 63 10.60 -2.98 2.12
CA SER A 63 10.30 -4.21 2.85
C SER A 63 10.22 -4.03 4.38
N ARG A 64 10.93 -3.03 4.93
CA ARG A 64 10.81 -2.63 6.34
C ARG A 64 9.39 -2.15 6.63
N ALA A 65 8.87 -1.23 5.82
CA ALA A 65 7.51 -0.74 5.93
C ALA A 65 6.46 -1.83 5.71
N ALA A 66 6.68 -2.72 4.74
CA ALA A 66 5.79 -3.86 4.49
C ALA A 66 5.68 -4.78 5.71
N TYR A 67 6.82 -5.16 6.30
CA TYR A 67 6.83 -6.05 7.46
C TYR A 67 6.32 -5.36 8.74
N TRP A 68 6.69 -4.10 8.96
CA TRP A 68 6.19 -3.28 10.07
C TRP A 68 4.66 -3.13 10.03
N SER A 69 4.13 -2.62 8.91
CA SER A 69 2.69 -2.42 8.71
C SER A 69 1.90 -3.71 8.90
N ALA A 70 2.39 -4.82 8.33
CA ALA A 70 1.74 -6.12 8.49
C ALA A 70 1.68 -6.59 9.94
N ASN A 71 2.75 -6.42 10.72
CA ASN A 71 2.75 -6.84 12.11
C ASN A 71 1.91 -5.91 13.00
N VAL A 72 1.85 -4.61 12.70
CA VAL A 72 0.93 -3.69 13.39
C VAL A 72 -0.52 -4.08 13.11
N MET A 73 -0.89 -4.36 11.85
CA MET A 73 -2.23 -4.85 11.51
C MET A 73 -2.58 -6.16 12.23
N LEU A 74 -1.65 -7.13 12.26
CA LEU A 74 -1.81 -8.39 13.00
C LEU A 74 -1.89 -8.17 14.53
N ALA A 75 -1.29 -7.10 15.05
CA ALA A 75 -1.39 -6.75 16.45
C ALA A 75 -2.76 -6.12 16.76
N LEU A 76 -3.28 -5.24 15.90
CA LEU A 76 -4.64 -4.68 16.05
C LEU A 76 -5.72 -5.78 16.17
N GLN A 77 -5.54 -6.94 15.54
CA GLN A 77 -6.44 -8.09 15.70
C GLN A 77 -6.36 -8.81 17.04
N THR A 78 -5.21 -8.71 17.73
CA THR A 78 -4.87 -9.63 18.83
C THR A 78 -4.49 -8.94 20.14
N THR A 79 -4.26 -7.61 20.12
CA THR A 79 -3.88 -6.84 21.31
C THR A 79 -4.96 -6.93 22.38
N PHE A 80 -6.25 -6.84 22.00
CA PHE A 80 -7.38 -6.97 22.92
C PHE A 80 -8.13 -8.28 22.66
N PRO A 81 -8.18 -9.24 23.62
CA PRO A 81 -8.83 -10.53 23.39
C PRO A 81 -10.32 -10.47 23.09
N ASP A 82 -10.98 -9.40 23.51
CA ASP A 82 -12.41 -9.14 23.38
C ASP A 82 -12.78 -8.29 22.16
N LEU A 83 -11.80 -7.69 21.47
CA LEU A 83 -12.02 -6.79 20.34
C LEU A 83 -10.94 -6.98 19.27
N ASP A 84 -11.36 -7.41 18.09
CA ASP A 84 -10.53 -7.34 16.88
C ASP A 84 -10.66 -5.92 16.29
N MET A 85 -9.68 -5.05 16.57
CA MET A 85 -9.71 -3.67 16.07
C MET A 85 -9.56 -3.58 14.55
N LEU A 86 -8.91 -4.57 13.91
CA LEU A 86 -8.76 -4.58 12.45
C LEU A 86 -10.11 -4.86 11.77
N CYS A 87 -11.02 -5.56 12.46
CA CYS A 87 -12.40 -5.71 12.00
C CYS A 87 -13.20 -4.41 11.99
N GLU A 88 -12.76 -3.38 12.73
CA GLU A 88 -13.43 -2.07 12.79
C GLU A 88 -12.85 -1.07 11.78
N VAL A 89 -11.75 -1.38 11.08
CA VAL A 89 -11.09 -0.43 10.14
C VAL A 89 -11.88 -0.29 8.84
N ASP A 90 -12.49 0.86 8.59
CA ASP A 90 -13.22 1.16 7.35
C ASP A 90 -12.31 1.37 6.14
N VAL A 91 -11.14 1.98 6.34
CA VAL A 91 -10.28 2.44 5.24
C VAL A 91 -8.82 2.15 5.54
N ILE A 92 -8.11 1.63 4.54
CA ILE A 92 -6.66 1.55 4.53
C ILE A 92 -6.14 2.45 3.39
N SER A 93 -5.40 3.48 3.74
CA SER A 93 -4.63 4.30 2.81
C SER A 93 -3.17 3.94 2.90
N SER A 94 -2.52 3.58 1.79
CA SER A 94 -1.18 3.03 1.83
C SER A 94 -0.29 3.51 0.68
N VAL A 95 1.03 3.41 0.91
CA VAL A 95 2.06 3.87 -0.02
C VAL A 95 3.17 2.84 -0.10
N SER A 96 3.69 2.58 -1.31
CA SER A 96 4.90 1.80 -1.55
C SER A 96 4.93 0.48 -0.75
N GLY A 97 5.91 0.30 0.15
CA GLY A 97 6.01 -0.85 1.04
C GLY A 97 4.75 -1.17 1.87
N GLY A 98 4.07 -0.14 2.39
CA GLY A 98 2.83 -0.29 3.15
C GLY A 98 1.66 -0.85 2.33
N SER A 99 1.68 -0.65 1.01
CA SER A 99 0.65 -1.16 0.10
C SER A 99 0.66 -2.68 -0.05
N LEU A 100 1.79 -3.35 0.22
CA LEU A 100 1.89 -4.81 0.12
C LEU A 100 0.91 -5.51 1.08
N PRO A 101 0.98 -5.30 2.40
CA PRO A 101 0.03 -5.88 3.34
C PRO A 101 -1.39 -5.31 3.21
N ALA A 102 -1.54 -4.03 2.84
CA ALA A 102 -2.85 -3.40 2.64
C ALA A 102 -3.68 -4.14 1.58
N ALA A 103 -3.11 -4.30 0.38
CA ALA A 103 -3.74 -5.02 -0.72
C ALA A 103 -3.90 -6.51 -0.41
N TYR A 104 -2.93 -7.12 0.31
CA TYR A 104 -3.04 -8.53 0.69
C TYR A 104 -4.20 -8.75 1.67
N TYR A 105 -4.44 -7.82 2.60
CA TYR A 105 -5.60 -7.87 3.48
C TYR A 105 -6.90 -7.80 2.67
N GLY A 106 -6.98 -6.87 1.71
CA GLY A 106 -8.15 -6.67 0.86
C GLY A 106 -8.61 -7.88 0.04
N ILE A 107 -7.73 -8.84 -0.24
CA ILE A 107 -8.05 -10.06 -1.03
C ILE A 107 -8.02 -11.36 -0.22
N SER A 108 -7.61 -11.30 1.05
CA SER A 108 -7.47 -12.48 1.90
C SER A 108 -8.67 -12.64 2.82
N THR A 109 -8.93 -13.86 3.28
CA THR A 109 -10.00 -14.16 4.25
C THR A 109 -9.41 -14.48 5.62
N ASP A 110 -10.07 -14.06 6.70
CA ASP A 110 -9.72 -14.51 8.06
C ASP A 110 -10.23 -15.92 8.32
N ALA A 111 -9.56 -16.65 9.23
CA ALA A 111 -10.06 -17.93 9.72
C ALA A 111 -11.38 -17.77 10.50
N LYS A 112 -11.51 -16.63 11.21
CA LYS A 112 -12.74 -16.20 11.86
C LYS A 112 -13.18 -14.88 11.20
N PRO A 113 -14.30 -14.86 10.45
CA PRO A 113 -14.80 -13.64 9.84
C PRO A 113 -15.09 -12.56 10.88
N CYS A 114 -14.99 -11.29 10.46
CA CYS A 114 -15.40 -10.16 11.29
C CYS A 114 -16.90 -10.23 11.63
N PRO A 115 -17.34 -9.70 12.78
CA PRO A 115 -18.76 -9.59 13.09
C PRO A 115 -19.52 -8.92 11.94
N GLY A 116 -20.67 -9.49 11.55
CA GLY A 116 -21.48 -8.97 10.43
C GLY A 116 -20.93 -9.27 9.03
N ALA A 117 -19.72 -9.83 8.89
CA ALA A 117 -19.18 -10.20 7.59
C ALA A 117 -19.98 -11.36 6.97
N VAL A 118 -20.33 -11.21 5.69
CA VAL A 118 -20.91 -12.29 4.89
C VAL A 118 -19.80 -13.26 4.54
N ALA A 119 -19.98 -14.56 4.78
CA ALA A 119 -18.97 -15.56 4.45
C ALA A 119 -18.66 -15.55 2.94
N GLN A 120 -17.41 -15.20 2.59
CA GLN A 120 -16.97 -15.13 1.19
C GLN A 120 -15.90 -16.17 0.88
N LYS A 121 -15.92 -16.69 -0.36
CA LYS A 121 -14.81 -17.48 -0.89
C LYS A 121 -13.75 -16.51 -1.42
N GLY A 122 -12.67 -16.34 -0.67
CA GLY A 122 -11.47 -15.65 -1.18
C GLY A 122 -10.72 -16.46 -2.24
N TYR A 123 -9.61 -15.91 -2.72
CA TYR A 123 -8.79 -16.48 -3.80
C TYR A 123 -7.71 -17.45 -3.28
N GLY A 124 -8.00 -18.19 -2.19
CA GLY A 124 -7.05 -19.11 -1.55
C GLY A 124 -5.97 -18.42 -0.70
N ARG A 125 -6.09 -17.11 -0.45
CA ARG A 125 -5.22 -16.36 0.48
C ARG A 125 -5.90 -16.20 1.84
N GLY A 126 -5.20 -16.66 2.89
CA GLY A 126 -5.61 -16.47 4.28
C GLY A 126 -4.85 -15.32 4.94
N TRP A 127 -5.56 -14.51 5.72
CA TRP A 127 -4.96 -13.54 6.63
C TRP A 127 -4.53 -14.24 7.93
N ASP A 128 -3.39 -14.93 7.85
CA ASP A 128 -2.79 -15.66 8.97
C ASP A 128 -1.42 -15.07 9.32
N ARG A 129 -1.11 -14.97 10.63
CA ARG A 129 0.14 -14.39 11.13
C ARG A 129 1.38 -15.02 10.51
N ALA A 130 1.44 -16.36 10.41
CA ALA A 130 2.61 -17.03 9.87
C ALA A 130 2.73 -16.84 8.36
N VAL A 131 1.61 -16.90 7.64
CA VAL A 131 1.55 -16.67 6.19
C VAL A 131 1.93 -15.23 5.84
N VAL A 132 1.28 -14.24 6.47
CA VAL A 132 1.51 -12.81 6.24
C VAL A 132 2.98 -12.46 6.50
N ARG A 133 3.51 -12.83 7.67
CA ARG A 133 4.92 -12.54 8.02
C ARG A 133 5.90 -13.23 7.07
N ARG A 134 5.58 -14.44 6.59
CA ARG A 134 6.41 -15.14 5.59
C ARG A 134 6.39 -14.42 4.24
N LEU A 135 5.23 -13.95 3.79
CA LEU A 135 5.08 -13.22 2.53
C LEU A 135 5.77 -11.85 2.57
N MET A 136 5.65 -11.10 3.67
CA MET A 136 6.31 -9.79 3.79
C MET A 136 7.83 -9.88 3.93
N ARG A 137 8.35 -11.01 4.43
CA ARG A 137 9.79 -11.30 4.46
C ARG A 137 10.33 -11.89 3.16
N LYS A 138 9.46 -12.29 2.22
CA LYS A 138 9.88 -12.98 1.00
C LYS A 138 10.75 -12.05 0.17
N ASN A 139 11.87 -12.58 -0.34
CA ASN A 139 12.75 -11.81 -1.21
C ASN A 139 12.19 -11.81 -2.64
N TYR A 140 11.36 -10.81 -2.94
CA TYR A 140 10.78 -10.64 -4.27
C TYR A 140 11.82 -10.20 -5.30
N ILE A 141 12.94 -9.56 -4.91
CA ILE A 141 14.02 -9.18 -5.84
C ILE A 141 14.61 -10.41 -6.51
N ASN A 142 14.94 -11.46 -5.77
CA ASN A 142 15.55 -12.65 -6.36
C ASN A 142 14.59 -13.33 -7.34
N LYS A 143 13.29 -13.31 -7.04
CA LYS A 143 12.26 -13.83 -7.94
C LYS A 143 12.10 -12.94 -9.17
N TRP A 144 12.07 -11.63 -8.99
CA TRP A 144 12.04 -10.64 -10.06
C TRP A 144 13.25 -10.78 -11.00
N PHE A 145 14.47 -10.82 -10.44
CA PHE A 145 15.71 -11.03 -11.20
C PHE A 145 15.71 -12.37 -11.93
N GLY A 146 15.28 -13.45 -11.28
CA GLY A 146 15.08 -14.73 -11.98
C GLY A 146 14.04 -14.62 -13.09
N ASN A 147 12.97 -13.85 -12.85
CA ASN A 147 11.88 -13.71 -13.79
C ASN A 147 12.26 -12.94 -15.07
N TRP A 148 13.29 -12.09 -15.02
CA TRP A 148 13.86 -11.47 -16.20
C TRP A 148 14.34 -12.48 -17.24
N PHE A 149 14.86 -13.64 -16.80
CA PHE A 149 15.43 -14.64 -17.70
C PHE A 149 14.40 -15.65 -18.25
N TRP A 150 13.10 -15.50 -17.95
CA TRP A 150 12.08 -16.29 -18.63
C TRP A 150 12.02 -15.90 -20.10
N PRO A 151 12.04 -16.86 -21.05
CA PRO A 151 12.06 -16.56 -22.49
C PRO A 151 10.93 -15.64 -22.94
N THR A 152 9.75 -15.76 -22.32
CA THR A 152 8.59 -14.90 -22.58
C THR A 152 8.81 -13.45 -22.16
N ASN A 153 9.44 -13.21 -20.99
CA ASN A 153 9.76 -11.87 -20.51
C ASN A 153 10.90 -11.24 -21.33
N ILE A 154 11.91 -12.02 -21.70
CA ILE A 154 12.98 -11.56 -22.62
C ILE A 154 12.35 -11.13 -23.94
N ALA A 155 11.51 -11.98 -24.55
CA ALA A 155 10.86 -11.65 -25.81
C ALA A 155 10.02 -10.37 -25.69
N LYS A 156 9.14 -10.28 -24.68
CA LYS A 156 8.33 -9.08 -24.42
C LYS A 156 9.20 -7.83 -24.23
N TYR A 157 10.27 -7.91 -23.44
CA TYR A 157 11.17 -6.80 -23.17
C TYR A 157 11.80 -6.21 -24.44
N TRP A 158 12.19 -7.08 -25.40
CA TRP A 158 12.83 -6.62 -26.64
C TRP A 158 11.85 -6.16 -27.73
N VAL A 159 10.60 -6.63 -27.70
CA VAL A 159 9.65 -6.43 -28.82
C VAL A 159 8.42 -5.61 -28.45
N THR A 160 8.28 -5.18 -27.20
CA THR A 160 7.16 -4.37 -26.69
C THR A 160 7.66 -3.29 -25.73
N SER A 161 6.75 -2.48 -25.19
CA SER A 161 7.08 -1.54 -24.11
C SER A 161 7.17 -2.20 -22.71
N TYR A 162 7.08 -3.53 -22.64
CA TYR A 162 7.14 -4.28 -21.38
C TYR A 162 8.52 -4.14 -20.72
N ASP A 163 8.55 -3.76 -19.46
CA ASP A 163 9.78 -3.41 -18.77
C ASP A 163 9.97 -4.08 -17.41
N ARG A 164 11.00 -3.61 -16.71
CA ARG A 164 11.40 -4.13 -15.40
C ARG A 164 10.35 -3.93 -14.31
N THR A 165 9.55 -2.87 -14.41
CA THR A 165 8.42 -2.57 -13.53
C THR A 165 7.31 -3.59 -13.77
N ASP A 166 7.02 -3.92 -15.03
CA ASP A 166 6.02 -4.95 -15.35
C ASP A 166 6.40 -6.34 -14.83
N ILE A 167 7.67 -6.72 -14.96
CA ILE A 167 8.17 -8.00 -14.42
C ILE A 167 8.00 -8.03 -12.90
N MET A 168 8.21 -6.91 -12.21
CA MET A 168 8.03 -6.84 -10.76
C MET A 168 6.55 -6.90 -10.38
N ALA A 169 5.67 -6.20 -11.11
CA ALA A 169 4.22 -6.28 -10.91
C ALA A 169 3.70 -7.72 -11.06
N GLN A 170 4.14 -8.43 -12.12
CA GLN A 170 3.81 -9.85 -12.30
C GLN A 170 4.41 -10.71 -11.18
N THR A 171 5.63 -10.40 -10.72
CA THR A 171 6.25 -11.11 -9.61
C THR A 171 5.41 -11.00 -8.35
N LEU A 172 4.86 -9.81 -8.04
CA LEU A 172 3.96 -9.60 -6.92
C LEU A 172 2.63 -10.34 -7.11
N ALA A 173 2.01 -10.23 -8.28
CA ALA A 173 0.77 -10.95 -8.61
C ALA A 173 0.94 -12.46 -8.34
N ASP A 174 2.00 -13.07 -8.88
CA ASP A 174 2.21 -14.52 -8.81
C ASP A 174 2.60 -15.03 -7.42
N ASN A 175 3.28 -14.20 -6.63
CA ASN A 175 3.95 -14.66 -5.41
C ASN A 175 3.37 -14.13 -4.11
N LEU A 176 2.68 -12.99 -4.15
CA LEU A 176 2.06 -12.33 -3.00
C LEU A 176 0.54 -12.49 -3.07
N TYR A 177 -0.08 -12.08 -4.17
CA TYR A 177 -1.55 -12.03 -4.28
C TYR A 177 -2.18 -13.34 -4.76
N ASP A 178 -1.42 -14.18 -5.47
CA ASP A 178 -1.93 -15.35 -6.22
C ASP A 178 -2.80 -14.98 -7.42
N ARG A 179 -3.22 -16.02 -8.15
CA ARG A 179 -4.10 -15.92 -9.30
C ARG A 179 -5.45 -16.55 -9.01
N ARG A 180 -6.47 -16.14 -9.78
CA ARG A 180 -7.75 -16.83 -9.84
C ARG A 180 -7.53 -18.30 -10.26
N PRO A 181 -8.46 -19.22 -9.93
CA PRO A 181 -8.40 -20.60 -10.42
C PRO A 181 -8.33 -20.72 -11.95
N THR A 182 -8.82 -19.71 -12.68
CA THR A 182 -8.73 -19.58 -14.13
C THR A 182 -7.33 -19.21 -14.64
N GLY A 183 -6.38 -18.94 -13.74
CA GLY A 183 -5.03 -18.50 -14.06
C GLY A 183 -4.90 -17.00 -14.36
N GLN A 184 -5.97 -16.22 -14.18
CA GLN A 184 -5.95 -14.77 -14.34
C GLN A 184 -5.45 -14.07 -13.08
N ASP A 185 -4.70 -12.98 -13.25
CA ASP A 185 -4.26 -12.15 -12.13
C ASP A 185 -5.46 -11.46 -11.46
N LEU A 186 -5.32 -11.18 -10.16
CA LEU A 186 -6.35 -10.49 -9.39
C LEU A 186 -6.40 -9.00 -9.77
N LYS A 187 -7.62 -8.47 -9.85
CA LYS A 187 -7.93 -7.08 -10.18
C LYS A 187 -8.35 -6.31 -8.92
N ILE A 188 -8.46 -4.99 -9.02
CA ILE A 188 -9.00 -4.18 -7.92
C ILE A 188 -10.47 -4.55 -7.63
N GLY A 189 -11.25 -4.91 -8.65
CA GLY A 189 -12.61 -5.41 -8.47
C GLY A 189 -12.70 -6.76 -7.74
N ASP A 190 -11.57 -7.44 -7.50
CA ASP A 190 -11.49 -8.66 -6.68
C ASP A 190 -11.28 -8.38 -5.18
N LEU A 191 -11.17 -7.12 -4.76
CA LEU A 191 -11.17 -6.78 -3.34
C LEU A 191 -12.47 -7.26 -2.70
N LEU A 192 -12.36 -7.94 -1.57
CA LEU A 192 -13.51 -8.55 -0.92
C LEU A 192 -14.42 -7.45 -0.32
N PRO A 193 -15.74 -7.51 -0.54
CA PRO A 193 -16.68 -6.55 0.04
C PRO A 193 -16.66 -6.46 1.56
N ASP A 194 -16.25 -7.50 2.28
CA ASP A 194 -16.11 -7.49 3.73
C ASP A 194 -14.71 -7.04 4.18
N ARG A 195 -13.97 -6.32 3.32
CA ARG A 195 -12.67 -5.71 3.62
C ARG A 195 -12.76 -4.19 3.59
N PRO A 196 -11.81 -3.49 4.27
CA PRO A 196 -11.76 -2.04 4.26
C PRO A 196 -11.62 -1.52 2.83
N TYR A 197 -12.08 -0.29 2.60
CA TYR A 197 -11.72 0.44 1.39
C TYR A 197 -10.21 0.60 1.29
N LEU A 198 -9.68 0.51 0.08
CA LEU A 198 -8.24 0.55 -0.19
C LEU A 198 -7.89 1.75 -1.07
N ILE A 199 -7.11 2.68 -0.51
CA ILE A 199 -6.56 3.83 -1.23
C ILE A 199 -5.07 3.60 -1.43
N LEU A 200 -4.66 3.31 -2.67
CA LEU A 200 -3.24 3.16 -3.02
C LEU A 200 -2.74 4.49 -3.59
N ASN A 201 -1.74 5.08 -2.93
CA ASN A 201 -1.24 6.42 -3.25
C ASN A 201 0.03 6.37 -4.11
N ALA A 202 0.04 7.14 -5.18
CA ALA A 202 1.18 7.32 -6.10
C ALA A 202 1.40 8.81 -6.40
N THR A 203 2.52 9.10 -7.06
CA THR A 203 2.85 10.45 -7.54
C THR A 203 2.71 10.50 -9.06
N ASN A 204 2.09 11.56 -9.58
CA ASN A 204 1.98 11.80 -11.01
C ASN A 204 3.31 12.40 -11.55
N GLY A 205 3.89 11.73 -12.53
CA GLY A 205 5.12 12.12 -13.23
C GLY A 205 4.89 12.75 -14.60
N THR A 206 3.65 13.04 -14.97
CA THR A 206 3.28 13.68 -16.26
C THR A 206 3.52 15.19 -16.19
N SER A 207 4.03 15.82 -17.25
CA SER A 207 4.52 17.21 -17.22
C SER A 207 3.49 18.26 -16.76
N ASP A 208 2.21 18.08 -17.06
CA ASP A 208 1.11 18.98 -16.69
C ASP A 208 0.64 18.81 -15.23
N SER A 209 1.02 17.71 -14.60
CA SER A 209 0.60 17.30 -13.26
C SER A 209 1.75 16.77 -12.41
N PHE A 210 2.99 17.15 -12.75
CA PHE A 210 4.18 16.60 -12.14
C PHE A 210 4.21 16.92 -10.65
N GLY A 211 4.45 15.89 -9.83
CA GLY A 211 4.48 16.01 -8.38
C GLY A 211 3.11 16.15 -7.71
N LYS A 212 2.00 16.03 -8.45
CA LYS A 212 0.66 15.93 -7.85
C LYS A 212 0.36 14.50 -7.43
N SER A 213 -0.57 14.34 -6.49
CA SER A 213 -1.05 13.01 -6.09
C SER A 213 -1.85 12.36 -7.20
N PHE A 214 -1.70 11.04 -7.33
CA PHE A 214 -2.58 10.16 -8.08
C PHE A 214 -2.93 8.98 -7.18
N THR A 215 -4.21 8.67 -7.04
CA THR A 215 -4.71 7.56 -6.23
C THR A 215 -5.31 6.50 -7.14
N PHE A 216 -5.06 5.22 -6.84
CA PHE A 216 -5.73 4.13 -7.55
C PHE A 216 -7.14 3.96 -6.99
N THR A 217 -8.00 4.90 -7.32
CA THR A 217 -9.39 4.93 -6.92
C THR A 217 -10.29 5.21 -8.12
N ALA A 218 -11.58 4.93 -7.96
CA ALA A 218 -12.59 5.14 -8.99
C ALA A 218 -12.61 6.60 -9.51
N GLU A 219 -12.37 7.58 -8.64
CA GLU A 219 -12.41 9.00 -8.96
C GLU A 219 -11.28 9.39 -9.92
N ASP A 220 -10.04 9.02 -9.59
CA ASP A 220 -8.87 9.35 -10.42
C ASP A 220 -8.86 8.54 -11.72
N PHE A 221 -9.30 7.27 -11.70
CA PHE A 221 -9.45 6.46 -12.91
C PHE A 221 -10.56 7.00 -13.83
N SER A 222 -11.62 7.58 -13.26
CA SER A 222 -12.66 8.25 -14.04
C SER A 222 -12.12 9.44 -14.84
N THR A 223 -11.15 10.20 -14.29
CA THR A 223 -10.52 11.34 -15.00
C THR A 223 -9.74 10.94 -16.26
N ILE A 224 -9.35 9.67 -16.36
CA ILE A 224 -8.65 9.08 -17.51
C ILE A 224 -9.56 8.17 -18.34
N LYS A 225 -10.89 8.21 -18.10
CA LYS A 225 -11.92 7.36 -18.74
C LYS A 225 -11.58 5.86 -18.69
N SER A 226 -11.09 5.41 -17.54
CA SER A 226 -10.74 4.02 -17.29
C SER A 226 -11.52 3.50 -16.07
N ASP A 227 -11.74 2.19 -16.01
CA ASP A 227 -12.34 1.54 -14.84
C ASP A 227 -11.24 0.99 -13.93
N ILE A 228 -11.23 1.42 -12.67
CA ILE A 228 -10.29 0.91 -11.67
C ILE A 228 -10.52 -0.58 -11.40
N ASN A 229 -11.77 -1.05 -11.41
CA ASN A 229 -12.11 -2.44 -11.08
C ASN A 229 -11.49 -3.45 -12.04
N ASP A 230 -11.23 -3.03 -13.27
CA ASP A 230 -10.58 -3.86 -14.28
C ASP A 230 -9.05 -3.87 -14.20
N TYR A 231 -8.47 -2.96 -13.41
CA TYR A 231 -7.02 -2.82 -13.30
C TYR A 231 -6.41 -3.88 -12.37
N GLU A 232 -5.25 -4.42 -12.74
CA GLU A 232 -4.59 -5.48 -11.97
C GLU A 232 -4.08 -4.95 -10.62
N LEU A 233 -4.42 -5.66 -9.54
CA LEU A 233 -4.05 -5.26 -8.17
C LEU A 233 -2.53 -5.21 -7.99
N GLY A 234 -1.81 -6.20 -8.53
CA GLY A 234 -0.35 -6.27 -8.46
C GLY A 234 0.32 -5.08 -9.17
N ARG A 235 -0.26 -4.58 -10.26
CA ARG A 235 0.20 -3.39 -10.97
C ARG A 235 -0.08 -2.12 -10.19
N ALA A 236 -1.29 -1.98 -9.64
CA ALA A 236 -1.65 -0.83 -8.80
C ALA A 236 -0.70 -0.69 -7.60
N VAL A 237 -0.42 -1.81 -6.91
CA VAL A 237 0.55 -1.83 -5.80
C VAL A 237 1.95 -1.47 -6.28
N MET A 238 2.41 -2.07 -7.39
CA MET A 238 3.73 -1.80 -7.95
C MET A 238 3.88 -0.31 -8.31
N ALA A 239 2.85 0.32 -8.87
CA ALA A 239 2.82 1.74 -9.19
C ALA A 239 3.18 2.63 -8.00
N THR A 240 2.62 2.31 -6.83
CA THR A 240 2.89 3.04 -5.58
C THR A 240 4.30 2.84 -5.05
N ALA A 241 5.01 1.83 -5.56
CA ALA A 241 6.37 1.42 -5.18
C ALA A 241 7.41 1.60 -6.30
N THR A 242 7.04 2.28 -7.40
CA THR A 242 7.90 2.50 -8.57
C THR A 242 8.94 3.57 -8.26
N PHE A 243 9.99 3.18 -7.54
CA PHE A 243 11.07 4.11 -7.18
C PHE A 243 11.90 4.49 -8.43
N PRO A 244 12.02 5.79 -8.79
CA PRO A 244 12.56 6.22 -10.09
C PRO A 244 13.97 5.72 -10.44
N ALA A 245 14.82 5.44 -9.43
CA ALA A 245 16.16 4.89 -9.70
C ALA A 245 16.12 3.41 -10.16
N VAL A 246 15.09 2.66 -9.74
CA VAL A 246 15.04 1.19 -9.88
C VAL A 246 13.99 0.74 -10.88
N PHE A 247 12.95 1.53 -11.07
CA PHE A 247 11.79 1.17 -11.88
C PHE A 247 11.44 2.32 -12.82
N SER A 248 10.96 1.97 -14.01
CA SER A 248 10.39 2.92 -14.95
C SER A 248 8.99 3.32 -14.49
N TYR A 249 8.51 4.51 -14.88
CA TYR A 249 7.13 4.92 -14.65
C TYR A 249 6.14 3.83 -15.05
N MET A 250 5.11 3.64 -14.23
CA MET A 250 3.96 2.88 -14.68
C MET A 250 3.08 3.80 -15.53
N THR A 251 2.75 3.36 -16.74
CA THR A 251 2.04 4.19 -17.72
C THR A 251 0.58 3.76 -17.83
N LEU A 252 -0.31 4.74 -17.68
CA LEU A 252 -1.75 4.60 -17.84
C LEU A 252 -2.17 5.37 -19.10
N LYS A 253 -3.07 4.80 -19.91
CA LYS A 253 -3.70 5.53 -21.01
C LYS A 253 -4.80 6.42 -20.47
N ASN A 254 -4.78 7.68 -20.90
CA ASN A 254 -5.91 8.59 -20.74
C ASN A 254 -6.76 8.53 -22.02
N PHE A 255 -7.92 7.87 -21.91
CA PHE A 255 -8.84 7.68 -23.03
C PHE A 255 -9.70 8.93 -23.32
N ASP A 256 -9.68 9.94 -22.45
CA ASP A 256 -10.36 11.22 -22.69
C ASP A 256 -9.59 12.12 -23.66
N LYS A 257 -8.27 12.20 -23.48
CA LYS A 257 -7.40 13.14 -24.20
C LYS A 257 -6.47 12.47 -25.22
N ASP A 258 -6.65 11.17 -25.44
CA ASP A 258 -5.72 10.33 -26.20
C ASP A 258 -4.25 10.47 -25.71
N ALA A 259 -4.07 10.74 -24.41
CA ALA A 259 -2.78 11.03 -23.79
C ALA A 259 -2.33 9.89 -22.85
N TYR A 260 -1.22 10.08 -22.13
CA TYR A 260 -0.74 9.13 -21.13
C TYR A 260 -0.54 9.81 -19.79
N THR A 261 -0.81 9.08 -18.72
CA THR A 261 -0.51 9.46 -17.34
C THR A 261 0.59 8.55 -16.83
N HIS A 262 1.72 9.13 -16.45
CA HIS A 262 2.84 8.41 -15.87
C HIS A 262 2.78 8.54 -14.36
N VAL A 263 2.87 7.41 -13.65
CA VAL A 263 2.86 7.40 -12.18
C VAL A 263 4.07 6.66 -11.64
N PHE A 264 4.53 7.10 -10.47
CA PHE A 264 5.65 6.51 -9.75
C PHE A 264 5.41 6.53 -8.24
N ASP A 265 6.41 6.08 -7.47
CA ASP A 265 6.34 5.91 -6.02
C ASP A 265 5.64 7.10 -5.31
N GLY A 266 4.69 6.77 -4.43
CA GLY A 266 3.90 7.77 -3.70
C GLY A 266 4.70 8.53 -2.66
N GLY A 267 5.90 8.07 -2.30
CA GLY A 267 6.79 8.68 -1.31
C GLY A 267 7.01 10.17 -1.53
N ASN A 268 7.22 10.58 -2.78
CA ASN A 268 7.56 11.98 -3.11
C ASN A 268 6.44 12.97 -2.75
N MET A 269 5.18 12.58 -2.96
CA MET A 269 4.02 13.43 -2.67
C MET A 269 3.36 13.12 -1.31
N ASP A 270 3.19 11.84 -1.00
CA ASP A 270 2.49 11.35 0.19
C ASP A 270 3.13 10.07 0.72
N ASN A 271 4.31 10.16 1.33
CA ASN A 271 4.95 8.99 1.95
C ASN A 271 4.17 8.41 3.15
N LEU A 272 3.17 9.12 3.65
CA LEU A 272 2.40 8.75 4.85
C LEU A 272 1.08 8.05 4.53
N GLY A 273 0.55 8.23 3.32
CA GLY A 273 -0.81 7.85 2.94
C GLY A 273 -1.87 8.80 3.49
N LEU A 274 -1.49 9.95 4.05
CA LEU A 274 -2.42 10.91 4.69
C LEU A 274 -3.04 11.89 3.70
N TYR A 275 -2.42 12.10 2.55
CA TYR A 275 -3.00 12.93 1.49
C TYR A 275 -4.21 12.23 0.87
N GLY A 276 -4.12 10.92 0.61
CA GLY A 276 -5.27 10.11 0.19
C GLY A 276 -6.45 10.21 1.18
N VAL A 277 -6.16 10.09 2.49
CA VAL A 277 -7.17 10.25 3.55
C VAL A 277 -7.73 11.67 3.60
N SER A 278 -6.88 12.68 3.39
CA SER A 278 -7.35 14.07 3.31
C SER A 278 -8.33 14.26 2.16
N ARG A 279 -8.02 13.73 0.97
CA ARG A 279 -8.90 13.80 -0.19
C ARG A 279 -10.20 13.04 0.03
N MET A 280 -10.16 11.88 0.69
CA MET A 280 -11.34 11.14 1.10
C MET A 280 -12.26 12.05 1.95
N PHE A 281 -11.75 12.68 3.00
CA PHE A 281 -12.56 13.63 3.80
C PHE A 281 -13.15 14.78 2.98
N ASP A 282 -12.45 15.28 1.95
CA ASP A 282 -12.95 16.35 1.07
C ASP A 282 -14.03 15.89 0.08
N THR A 283 -14.12 14.59 -0.17
CA THR A 283 -15.00 13.99 -1.20
C THR A 283 -16.11 13.13 -0.60
N MET A 284 -16.15 12.98 0.71
CA MET A 284 -17.27 12.33 1.40
C MET A 284 -18.57 13.11 1.14
N GLU A 285 -19.53 12.43 0.51
CA GLU A 285 -20.88 12.95 0.29
C GLU A 285 -21.76 12.71 1.51
N THR A 286 -21.47 11.67 2.28
CA THR A 286 -22.12 11.37 3.55
C THR A 286 -21.49 12.18 4.69
N PRO A 287 -22.30 12.61 5.68
CA PRO A 287 -21.80 13.13 6.95
C PRO A 287 -20.62 12.32 7.51
N ILE A 288 -19.55 13.02 7.92
CA ILE A 288 -18.46 12.39 8.66
C ILE A 288 -19.03 11.92 10.00
N PRO A 289 -18.80 10.65 10.40
CA PRO A 289 -19.27 10.15 11.69
C PRO A 289 -18.76 11.01 12.88
N PRO A 290 -19.50 11.04 14.00
CA PRO A 290 -19.16 11.87 15.14
C PRO A 290 -17.82 11.48 15.79
N ARG A 291 -17.38 10.24 15.59
CA ARG A 291 -16.08 9.73 16.07
C ARG A 291 -15.19 9.38 14.89
N VAL A 292 -13.95 9.85 14.92
CA VAL A 292 -12.96 9.59 13.87
C VAL A 292 -11.69 9.05 14.52
N ILE A 293 -11.23 7.89 14.06
CA ILE A 293 -9.99 7.27 14.50
C ILE A 293 -9.07 7.16 13.30
N VAL A 294 -7.86 7.68 13.43
CA VAL A 294 -6.82 7.54 12.41
C VAL A 294 -5.56 7.01 13.07
N ILE A 295 -5.12 5.82 12.65
CA ILE A 295 -3.81 5.29 13.03
C ILE A 295 -2.87 5.45 11.85
N LEU A 296 -1.78 6.19 12.03
CA LEU A 296 -0.66 6.25 11.10
C LEU A 296 0.42 5.28 11.55
N VAL A 297 0.75 4.30 10.71
CA VAL A 297 1.85 3.36 10.91
C VAL A 297 3.05 3.83 10.11
N ASP A 298 4.02 4.38 10.82
CA ASP A 298 5.17 5.06 10.25
C ASP A 298 6.43 4.20 10.35
N ALA A 299 7.02 3.87 9.19
CA ALA A 299 8.26 3.10 9.06
C ALA A 299 9.52 3.95 8.83
N TYR A 300 9.43 5.26 9.00
CA TYR A 300 10.53 6.21 8.86
C TYR A 300 11.52 6.07 10.03
N THR A 301 12.80 6.30 9.77
CA THR A 301 13.88 6.08 10.74
C THR A 301 14.74 7.30 11.03
N GLY A 302 14.36 8.48 10.53
CA GLY A 302 15.01 9.76 10.86
C GLY A 302 16.48 9.93 10.44
N LYS A 303 17.11 8.92 9.83
CA LYS A 303 18.53 8.99 9.46
C LYS A 303 18.74 9.99 8.32
N SER A 304 19.60 10.97 8.60
CA SER A 304 20.13 11.93 7.65
C SER A 304 21.64 11.70 7.56
N GLY A 305 22.13 11.25 6.41
CA GLY A 305 23.55 11.23 6.07
C GLY A 305 24.30 9.93 6.32
N VAL A 306 25.33 9.72 5.50
CA VAL A 306 26.34 8.65 5.60
C VAL A 306 27.37 9.03 6.68
N ASP A 307 27.84 8.06 7.47
CA ASP A 307 28.93 8.29 8.44
C ASP A 307 30.19 8.77 7.71
N SER A 308 30.86 9.79 8.23
CA SER A 308 32.09 10.35 7.63
C SER A 308 33.27 9.38 7.58
N HIS A 309 33.17 8.23 8.25
CA HIS A 309 34.18 7.17 8.28
C HIS A 309 33.79 5.94 7.44
N ASP A 310 32.59 5.90 6.88
CA ASP A 310 32.19 4.85 5.93
C ASP A 310 32.74 5.21 4.55
N TRP A 311 33.60 4.34 4.01
CA TRP A 311 34.08 4.44 2.64
C TRP A 311 32.98 3.94 1.68
N ASP A 312 32.76 4.69 0.60
CA ASP A 312 31.79 4.33 -0.46
C ASP A 312 32.29 3.12 -1.27
N SER A 313 32.12 1.95 -0.68
CA SER A 313 32.37 0.68 -1.33
C SER A 313 31.21 0.40 -2.28
N ARG A 314 31.43 0.35 -3.59
CA ARG A 314 30.39 -0.09 -4.53
C ARG A 314 29.91 -1.49 -4.14
N LYS A 315 28.72 -1.60 -3.54
CA LYS A 315 28.04 -2.85 -3.24
C LYS A 315 27.29 -3.31 -4.50
N VAL A 316 26.98 -4.61 -4.59
CA VAL A 316 26.17 -5.15 -5.71
C VAL A 316 24.80 -4.48 -5.79
N SER A 317 24.27 -3.97 -4.67
CA SER A 317 23.05 -3.15 -4.62
C SER A 317 23.18 -1.83 -5.39
N ASP A 318 24.37 -1.25 -5.48
CA ASP A 318 24.61 0.06 -6.09
C ASP A 318 24.59 -0.03 -7.62
N PHE A 319 24.70 -1.25 -8.16
CA PHE A 319 24.42 -1.54 -9.57
C PHE A 319 22.92 -1.56 -9.89
N ILE A 320 22.05 -1.57 -8.87
CA ILE A 320 20.59 -1.63 -9.01
C ILE A 320 19.95 -0.31 -8.54
N VAL A 321 20.49 0.35 -7.51
CA VAL A 321 19.97 1.60 -6.92
C VAL A 321 21.12 2.53 -6.57
N ASP A 322 21.10 3.79 -7.03
CA ASP A 322 22.11 4.78 -6.63
C ASP A 322 21.85 5.26 -5.19
N SER A 323 22.81 5.01 -4.29
CA SER A 323 22.76 5.40 -2.87
C SER A 323 22.72 6.92 -2.69
N ASN A 324 23.40 7.69 -3.54
CA ASN A 324 23.40 9.15 -3.46
C ASN A 324 22.04 9.75 -3.86
N PHE A 325 21.35 9.13 -4.81
CA PHE A 325 20.00 9.51 -5.19
C PHE A 325 18.99 9.24 -4.05
N LEU A 326 19.18 8.15 -3.31
CA LEU A 326 18.37 7.82 -2.14
C LEU A 326 18.58 8.85 -1.02
N ASP A 327 19.83 9.14 -0.66
CA ASP A 327 20.15 10.04 0.46
C ASP A 327 19.67 11.49 0.22
N SER A 328 19.76 11.97 -1.02
CA SER A 328 19.25 13.30 -1.41
C SER A 328 17.72 13.34 -1.44
N SER A 329 17.08 12.25 -1.88
CA SER A 329 15.62 12.12 -1.85
C SER A 329 15.10 12.07 -0.41
N ASP A 330 15.79 11.36 0.49
CA ASP A 330 15.38 11.18 1.89
C ASP A 330 15.24 12.51 2.65
N SER A 331 16.11 13.49 2.37
CA SER A 331 16.02 14.83 2.98
C SER A 331 14.77 15.60 2.52
N LEU A 332 14.43 15.54 1.23
CA LEU A 332 13.24 16.16 0.68
C LEU A 332 11.96 15.45 1.17
N LEU A 333 12.00 14.12 1.25
CA LEU A 333 10.92 13.28 1.76
C LEU A 333 10.64 13.55 3.24
N ALA A 334 11.68 13.80 4.03
CA ALA A 334 11.55 14.18 5.45
C ALA A 334 10.81 15.51 5.62
N ALA A 335 11.18 16.55 4.87
CA ALA A 335 10.51 17.84 4.92
C ALA A 335 9.04 17.75 4.46
N ASN A 336 8.77 16.98 3.39
CA ASN A 336 7.41 16.74 2.93
C ASN A 336 6.57 15.94 3.94
N ARG A 337 7.18 14.99 4.66
CA ARG A 337 6.53 14.23 5.75
C ARG A 337 6.04 15.16 6.84
N GLU A 338 6.89 16.03 7.37
CA GLU A 338 6.52 16.94 8.45
C GLU A 338 5.39 17.89 8.03
N LYS A 339 5.48 18.45 6.83
CA LYS A 339 4.44 19.32 6.26
C LYS A 339 3.10 18.59 6.12
N THR A 340 3.12 17.36 5.59
CA THR A 340 1.93 16.54 5.40
C THR A 340 1.27 16.19 6.74
N LEU A 341 2.08 15.79 7.73
CA LEU A 341 1.62 15.47 9.07
C LEU A 341 0.95 16.68 9.74
N GLY A 342 1.61 17.85 9.72
CA GLY A 342 1.07 19.07 10.31
C GLY A 342 -0.24 19.53 9.65
N ALA A 343 -0.31 19.50 8.32
CA ALA A 343 -1.53 19.81 7.58
C ALA A 343 -2.67 18.85 7.90
N PHE A 344 -2.37 17.55 8.03
CA PHE A 344 -3.35 16.54 8.36
C PHE A 344 -3.91 16.70 9.78
N VAL A 345 -3.05 16.90 10.78
CA VAL A 345 -3.50 17.15 12.16
C VAL A 345 -4.36 18.41 12.25
N ALA A 346 -3.98 19.49 11.54
CA ALA A 346 -4.79 20.70 11.47
C ALA A 346 -6.17 20.44 10.84
N LYS A 347 -6.24 19.60 9.81
CA LYS A 347 -7.50 19.18 9.19
C LYS A 347 -8.37 18.36 10.14
N LEU A 348 -7.80 17.41 10.87
CA LEU A 348 -8.52 16.62 11.87
C LEU A 348 -9.13 17.51 12.96
N ALA A 349 -8.42 18.55 13.39
CA ALA A 349 -8.90 19.48 14.41
C ALA A 349 -10.08 20.36 13.96
N THR A 350 -10.35 20.45 12.65
CA THR A 350 -11.46 21.22 12.07
C THR A 350 -12.64 20.36 11.63
N LEU A 351 -12.55 19.03 11.75
CA LEU A 351 -13.65 18.13 11.43
C LEU A 351 -14.86 18.42 12.33
N LYS A 352 -16.03 18.46 11.69
CA LYS A 352 -17.32 18.64 12.34
C LYS A 352 -18.14 17.38 12.15
N ASP A 353 -18.93 17.07 13.17
CA ASP A 353 -19.97 16.06 13.07
C ASP A 353 -21.01 16.55 12.06
N GLY A 354 -21.39 15.70 11.10
CA GLY A 354 -22.10 16.15 9.91
C GLY A 354 -23.54 16.63 10.12
N ASP A 355 -24.11 16.49 11.32
CA ASP A 355 -25.45 17.01 11.68
C ASP A 355 -25.42 18.11 12.76
N SER A 356 -24.23 18.50 13.24
CA SER A 356 -24.07 19.43 14.39
C SER A 356 -23.05 20.53 14.13
N ALA A 357 -23.23 21.70 14.75
CA ALA A 357 -22.16 22.70 14.90
C ALA A 357 -21.01 22.25 15.84
N ARG A 358 -21.01 20.97 16.28
CA ARG A 358 -20.07 20.38 17.24
C ARG A 358 -18.91 19.71 16.50
N LYS A 359 -17.71 19.78 17.08
CA LYS A 359 -16.51 19.13 16.54
C LYS A 359 -16.63 17.60 16.66
N SER A 360 -16.11 16.87 15.68
CA SER A 360 -15.96 15.41 15.77
C SER A 360 -14.94 15.04 16.85
N HIS A 361 -15.21 13.97 17.60
CA HIS A 361 -14.24 13.42 18.55
C HIS A 361 -13.21 12.62 17.77
N THR A 362 -12.00 13.17 17.67
CA THR A 362 -10.97 12.62 16.81
C THR A 362 -9.79 12.11 17.61
N ILE A 363 -9.35 10.88 17.33
CA ILE A 363 -8.07 10.35 17.77
C ILE A 363 -7.17 10.14 16.55
N PHE A 364 -6.00 10.75 16.58
CA PHE A 364 -4.90 10.52 15.67
C PHE A 364 -3.74 9.87 16.41
N TYR A 365 -3.47 8.60 16.15
CA TYR A 365 -2.36 7.88 16.76
C TYR A 365 -1.26 7.63 15.73
N HIS A 366 -0.12 8.30 15.92
CA HIS A 366 1.07 8.14 15.08
C HIS A 366 2.02 7.11 15.71
N VAL A 367 2.00 5.88 15.19
CA VAL A 367 2.87 4.78 15.64
C VAL A 367 4.20 4.86 14.90
N LYS A 368 5.28 5.16 15.62
CA LYS A 368 6.62 5.36 15.04
C LYS A 368 7.71 4.69 15.87
N PHE A 369 8.87 4.45 15.26
CA PHE A 369 9.99 3.80 15.96
C PHE A 369 10.57 4.65 17.08
N GLU A 370 10.45 5.97 17.01
CA GLU A 370 10.90 6.92 18.02
C GLU A 370 10.13 6.82 19.35
N ASP A 371 8.97 6.14 19.36
CA ASP A 371 8.17 5.93 20.58
C ASP A 371 8.79 4.89 21.54
N ILE A 372 9.82 4.15 21.09
CA ILE A 372 10.58 3.18 21.88
C ILE A 372 11.60 3.90 22.77
N LYS A 373 11.49 3.75 24.10
CA LYS A 373 12.46 4.30 25.08
C LYS A 373 13.73 3.48 25.21
N ASP A 374 13.70 2.21 24.84
CA ASP A 374 14.89 1.36 24.79
C ASP A 374 15.82 1.86 23.67
N ASP A 375 16.87 2.59 24.06
CA ASP A 375 17.82 3.19 23.13
C ASP A 375 18.54 2.17 22.25
N GLU A 376 18.80 0.96 22.77
CA GLU A 376 19.45 -0.09 22.00
C GLU A 376 18.49 -0.62 20.94
N LEU A 377 17.26 -0.96 21.33
CA LEU A 377 16.24 -1.43 20.38
C LEU A 377 15.89 -0.37 19.35
N ARG A 378 15.80 0.91 19.76
CA ARG A 378 15.57 2.04 18.87
C ARG A 378 16.72 2.21 17.87
N LYS A 379 17.97 2.03 18.31
CA LYS A 379 19.14 2.02 17.41
C LYS A 379 19.13 0.83 16.47
N GLU A 380 18.77 -0.37 16.94
CA GLU A 380 18.63 -1.57 16.10
C GLU A 380 17.60 -1.34 14.97
N VAL A 381 16.40 -0.85 15.30
CA VAL A 381 15.32 -0.69 14.31
C VAL A 381 15.60 0.45 13.32
N THR A 382 16.22 1.55 13.78
CA THR A 382 16.60 2.67 12.91
C THR A 382 17.76 2.34 11.97
N ASN A 383 18.53 1.29 12.28
CA ASN A 383 19.61 0.78 11.42
C ASN A 383 19.12 -0.20 10.34
N ILE A 384 17.86 -0.66 10.40
CA ILE A 384 17.34 -1.56 9.37
C ILE A 384 17.29 -0.81 8.04
N PRO A 385 17.96 -1.27 6.97
CA PRO A 385 18.00 -0.54 5.71
C PRO A 385 16.64 -0.54 5.01
N THR A 386 16.30 0.57 4.37
CA THR A 386 15.20 0.64 3.41
C THR A 386 15.64 -0.11 2.14
N ASN A 387 15.09 -1.30 1.91
CA ASN A 387 15.40 -2.10 0.74
C ASN A 387 14.18 -2.95 0.32
N PHE A 388 14.32 -3.78 -0.70
CA PHE A 388 13.27 -4.69 -1.14
C PHE A 388 13.33 -6.10 -0.49
N LYS A 389 14.13 -6.30 0.57
CA LYS A 389 14.20 -7.57 1.33
C LYS A 389 14.55 -7.36 2.82
N ILE A 390 13.72 -7.87 3.71
CA ILE A 390 14.04 -7.83 5.15
C ILE A 390 14.71 -9.13 5.61
N SER A 391 15.82 -9.02 6.33
CA SER A 391 16.53 -10.18 6.86
C SER A 391 15.78 -10.80 8.05
N ARG A 392 16.08 -12.06 8.39
CA ARG A 392 15.48 -12.68 9.60
C ARG A 392 15.88 -11.94 10.89
N PRO A 393 17.14 -11.51 11.09
CA PRO A 393 17.50 -10.64 12.22
C PRO A 393 16.68 -9.35 12.28
N ASP A 394 16.61 -8.60 11.19
CA ASP A 394 15.89 -7.31 11.16
C ASP A 394 14.38 -7.49 11.42
N ALA A 395 13.79 -8.55 10.84
CA ALA A 395 12.39 -8.90 11.10
C ALA A 395 12.14 -9.18 12.59
N ARG A 396 13.08 -9.81 13.30
CA ARG A 396 12.97 -10.04 14.75
C ARG A 396 13.08 -8.75 15.55
N VAL A 397 13.87 -7.78 15.11
CA VAL A 397 13.92 -6.46 15.74
C VAL A 397 12.55 -5.80 15.64
N ILE A 398 11.94 -5.80 14.45
CA ILE A 398 10.57 -5.29 14.28
C ILE A 398 9.57 -6.05 15.16
N ASP A 399 9.68 -7.38 15.27
CA ASP A 399 8.81 -8.15 16.16
C ASP A 399 8.89 -7.67 17.63
N LYS A 400 10.11 -7.37 18.12
CA LYS A 400 10.31 -6.82 19.47
C LYS A 400 9.67 -5.44 19.63
N VAL A 401 9.83 -4.57 18.63
CA VAL A 401 9.24 -3.22 18.62
C VAL A 401 7.71 -3.30 18.68
N VAL A 402 7.09 -4.13 17.83
CA VAL A 402 5.63 -4.37 17.85
C VAL A 402 5.19 -4.87 19.22
N ALA A 403 5.91 -5.84 19.80
CA ALA A 403 5.60 -6.37 21.13
C ALA A 403 5.72 -5.33 22.26
N ARG A 404 6.44 -4.22 22.03
CA ARG A 404 6.60 -3.13 23.00
C ARG A 404 5.53 -2.05 22.86
N LEU A 405 5.15 -1.72 21.62
CA LEU A 405 4.19 -0.65 21.33
C LEU A 405 2.74 -1.13 21.28
N MET A 406 2.49 -2.33 20.76
CA MET A 406 1.14 -2.83 20.50
C MET A 406 0.60 -3.68 21.65
N THR A 407 0.54 -3.09 22.84
CA THR A 407 0.18 -3.75 24.09
C THR A 407 -1.10 -3.16 24.71
N PRO A 408 -1.84 -3.91 25.55
CA PRO A 408 -3.05 -3.40 26.19
C PRO A 408 -2.84 -2.17 27.08
N ASP A 409 -1.63 -1.98 27.62
CA ASP A 409 -1.24 -0.83 28.43
C ASP A 409 -0.80 0.39 27.60
N ASN A 410 -0.87 0.31 26.27
CA ASN A 410 -0.74 1.48 25.41
C ASN A 410 -1.99 2.35 25.56
N VAL A 411 -1.81 3.55 26.13
CA VAL A 411 -2.92 4.48 26.42
C VAL A 411 -3.69 4.90 25.17
N CYS A 412 -3.04 4.99 24.02
CA CYS A 412 -3.71 5.31 22.76
C CYS A 412 -4.55 4.14 22.26
N LEU A 413 -4.03 2.92 22.32
CA LEU A 413 -4.79 1.73 21.96
C LEU A 413 -5.95 1.47 22.93
N ALA A 414 -5.75 1.71 24.23
CA ALA A 414 -6.82 1.62 25.22
C ALA A 414 -7.93 2.65 24.96
N ALA A 415 -7.58 3.91 24.65
CA ALA A 415 -8.56 4.93 24.28
C ALA A 415 -9.36 4.57 23.02
N ILE A 416 -8.69 4.03 22.00
CA ILE A 416 -9.34 3.54 20.77
C ILE A 416 -10.28 2.37 21.09
N ARG A 417 -9.85 1.42 21.93
CA ARG A 417 -10.69 0.30 22.38
C ARG A 417 -11.95 0.79 23.08
N ASP A 418 -11.82 1.79 23.96
CA ASP A 418 -12.95 2.34 24.72
C ASP A 418 -13.98 2.98 23.78
N ILE A 419 -13.55 3.73 22.76
CA ILE A 419 -14.44 4.26 21.72
C ILE A 419 -15.17 3.11 20.99
N LEU A 420 -14.42 2.11 20.54
CA LEU A 420 -14.97 0.97 19.80
C LEU A 420 -15.88 0.08 20.67
N SER A 421 -15.79 0.20 22.00
CA SER A 421 -16.68 -0.49 22.94
C SER A 421 -17.92 0.34 23.33
N GLY A 422 -18.15 1.49 22.67
CA GLY A 422 -19.29 2.38 22.93
C GLY A 422 -19.07 3.37 24.08
N GLY A 423 -17.83 3.53 24.55
CA GLY A 423 -17.45 4.57 25.50
C GLY A 423 -17.32 5.95 24.84
N ASP A 424 -17.25 6.98 25.67
CA ASP A 424 -16.97 8.34 25.22
C ASP A 424 -15.51 8.70 25.50
N TYR A 425 -14.74 8.97 24.45
CA TYR A 425 -13.43 9.56 24.57
C TYR A 425 -13.54 11.09 24.50
N LEU A 426 -13.43 11.74 25.65
CA LEU A 426 -13.34 13.19 25.76
C LEU A 426 -11.89 13.64 25.52
N GLY A 427 -11.40 13.45 24.30
CA GLY A 427 -10.17 14.08 23.85
C GLY A 427 -10.32 15.60 23.86
N GLY A 428 -9.29 16.33 24.32
CA GLY A 428 -9.27 17.79 24.21
C GLY A 428 -9.21 18.26 22.75
N ASP A 429 -9.02 19.56 22.52
CA ASP A 429 -8.95 20.13 21.16
C ASP A 429 -7.81 19.58 20.28
N ASN A 430 -6.83 18.87 20.86
CA ASN A 430 -5.75 18.23 20.12
C ASN A 430 -6.12 16.77 19.80
N PRO A 431 -6.27 16.39 18.52
CA PRO A 431 -6.60 15.02 18.15
C PRO A 431 -5.43 14.05 18.35
N THR A 432 -4.21 14.54 18.54
CA THR A 432 -3.01 13.69 18.59
C THR A 432 -2.91 12.91 19.90
N CYS A 433 -2.86 11.58 19.80
CA CYS A 433 -2.50 10.70 20.90
C CYS A 433 -1.03 10.28 20.79
N THR A 434 -0.30 10.38 21.90
CA THR A 434 1.12 10.03 21.99
C THR A 434 1.32 8.97 23.05
N TYR A 435 2.04 7.91 22.69
CA TYR A 435 2.48 6.87 23.62
C TYR A 435 3.98 6.70 23.52
N THR A 436 4.67 6.63 24.66
CA THR A 436 6.13 6.39 24.70
C THR A 436 6.44 5.36 25.78
N LYS A 437 7.19 4.29 25.44
CA LYS A 437 7.41 3.16 26.34
C LYS A 437 8.81 2.58 26.35
#